data_AF-A0A9X2Z5C6-F1
#
_entry.id   AF-A0A9X2Z5C6-F1
#
_cell.length_a   1.000
_cell.length_b   1.000
_cell.length_c   1.000
_cell.angle_alpha   90.00
_cell.angle_beta   90.00
_cell.angle_gamma   90.00
#
_symmetry.space_group_name_H-M   'P 1'
#
loop_
_entity.id
_entity.type
_entity.pdbx_description
1 polymer ?
#
loop_
_entity_poly.entity_id
_entity_poly.type
_entity_poly.pdbx_seq_one_letter_code
_entity_poly.pdbx_strand_id
1 'polypeptide(L)' 'MKETQYDAEGLREEAATAIEDSPYTQTDVAEQLDVARTSVNRAVNATTPKFEKLRQRIVEHLRGGRVEKRVTFVHVQDE' A
#
# COMPACT_ATOMS: atom_id res chain seq x y z
N MET A 1 17.16 -3.14 10.46
CA MET A 1 15.86 -2.77 9.88
C MET A 1 14.88 -3.89 10.19
N LYS A 2 13.67 -3.57 10.64
CA LYS A 2 12.63 -4.56 10.95
C LYS A 2 11.89 -4.84 9.64
N GLU A 3 11.87 -6.09 9.19
CA GLU A 3 11.12 -6.49 8.00
C GLU A 3 9.67 -6.77 8.39
N THR A 4 8.72 -6.11 7.74
CA THR A 4 7.29 -6.41 7.88
C THR A 4 6.77 -6.94 6.56
N GLN A 5 6.12 -8.10 6.59
CA GLN A 5 5.53 -8.73 5.41
C GLN A 5 4.02 -8.51 5.44
N TYR A 6 3.49 -8.04 4.31
CA TYR A 6 2.07 -7.79 4.14
C TYR A 6 1.55 -8.64 2.98
N ASP A 7 0.41 -9.30 3.17
CA ASP A 7 -0.43 -9.78 2.09
C ASP A 7 -1.28 -8.61 1.53
N ALA A 8 -2.14 -8.87 0.54
CA ALA A 8 -2.91 -7.82 -0.12
C ALA A 8 -3.90 -7.10 0.82
N GLU A 9 -4.45 -7.83 1.80
CA GLU A 9 -5.36 -7.28 2.80
C GLU A 9 -4.57 -6.54 3.88
N GLY A 10 -3.50 -7.15 4.41
CA GLY A 10 -2.62 -6.50 5.38
C GLY A 10 -2.02 -5.19 4.86
N LEU A 11 -1.66 -5.12 3.57
CA LEU A 11 -1.15 -3.90 2.95
C LEU A 11 -2.23 -2.81 2.82
N ARG A 12 -3.49 -3.20 2.61
CA ARG A 12 -4.63 -2.26 2.61
C ARG A 12 -4.84 -1.69 3.99
N GLU A 13 -4.84 -2.54 5.01
CA GLU A 13 -4.99 -2.13 6.40
C GLU A 13 -3.86 -1.21 6.84
N GLU A 14 -2.60 -1.58 6.55
CA GLU A 14 -1.46 -0.73 6.87
C GLU A 14 -1.55 0.63 6.17
N ALA A 15 -1.99 0.68 4.91
CA ALA A 15 -2.19 1.96 4.22
C ALA A 15 -3.30 2.81 4.86
N ALA A 16 -4.36 2.19 5.39
CA ALA A 16 -5.40 2.89 6.12
C ALA A 16 -4.89 3.43 7.46
N THR A 17 -4.24 2.57 8.25
CA THR A 17 -3.67 2.93 9.56
C THR A 17 -2.56 3.97 9.43
N ALA A 18 -1.74 3.90 8.38
CA ALA A 18 -0.71 4.91 8.13
C ALA A 18 -1.32 6.31 7.92
N ILE A 19 -2.48 6.41 7.25
CA ILE A 19 -3.19 7.68 7.09
C ILE A 19 -3.77 8.13 8.44
N GLU A 20 -4.44 7.23 9.18
CA GLU A 20 -5.06 7.52 10.48
C GLU A 20 -4.05 7.98 11.54
N ASP A 21 -2.86 7.37 11.56
CA ASP A 21 -1.76 7.75 12.46
C ASP A 21 -1.01 9.00 12.02
N SER A 22 -1.21 9.45 10.78
CA SER A 22 -0.54 10.63 10.25
C SER A 22 -1.32 11.91 10.55
N PRO A 23 -0.64 13.08 10.58
CA PRO A 23 -1.34 14.36 10.64
C PRO A 23 -2.02 14.74 9.31
N TYR A 24 -1.93 13.90 8.27
CA TYR A 24 -2.39 14.19 6.92
C TYR A 24 -3.73 13.54 6.63
N THR A 25 -4.64 14.28 5.99
CA THR A 25 -5.89 13.72 5.50
C THR A 25 -5.68 12.93 4.21
N GLN A 26 -6.69 12.16 3.79
CA GLN A 26 -6.68 11.53 2.46
C GLN A 26 -6.51 12.54 1.31
N THR A 27 -6.92 13.80 1.50
CA THR A 27 -6.71 14.86 0.52
C THR A 27 -5.25 15.27 0.48
N ASP A 28 -4.63 15.53 1.63
CA ASP A 28 -3.22 15.91 1.71
C ASP A 28 -2.32 14.81 1.13
N VAL A 29 -2.60 13.55 1.46
CA VAL A 29 -1.86 12.39 0.91
C VAL A 29 -2.05 12.28 -0.60
N ALA A 30 -3.23 12.59 -1.12
CA ALA A 30 -3.48 12.58 -2.55
C ALA A 30 -2.67 13.66 -3.27
N GLU A 31 -2.60 14.87 -2.71
CA GLU A 31 -1.78 15.97 -3.24
C GLU A 31 -0.28 15.65 -3.18
N GLN A 32 0.19 15.11 -2.05
CA GLN A 32 1.60 14.74 -1.87
C GLN A 32 2.05 13.60 -2.79
N LEU A 33 1.15 12.69 -3.15
CA LEU A 33 1.43 11.58 -4.06
C LEU A 33 1.08 11.87 -5.53
N ASP A 34 0.57 13.07 -5.84
CA ASP A 34 0.09 13.49 -7.16
C ASP A 34 -0.94 12.50 -7.74
N VAL A 35 -1.99 12.21 -6.96
CA VAL A 35 -3.10 11.33 -7.36
C VAL A 35 -4.45 11.93 -7.00
N ALA A 36 -5.52 11.41 -7.58
CA ALA A 36 -6.87 11.81 -7.17
C ALA A 36 -7.20 11.31 -5.75
N ARG A 37 -7.85 12.16 -4.93
CA ARG A 37 -8.40 11.76 -3.61
C ARG A 37 -9.26 10.50 -3.68
N THR A 38 -10.05 10.34 -4.75
CA THR A 38 -10.88 9.14 -4.96
C THR A 38 -10.04 7.87 -5.16
N SER A 39 -8.83 7.98 -5.72
CA SER A 39 -7.89 6.86 -5.81
C SER A 39 -7.33 6.48 -4.45
N VAL A 40 -7.01 7.46 -3.59
CA VAL A 40 -6.57 7.20 -2.20
C VAL A 40 -7.69 6.52 -1.41
N ASN A 41 -8.91 7.06 -1.48
CA ASN A 41 -10.07 6.49 -0.81
C ASN A 41 -10.33 5.03 -1.26
N ARG A 42 -10.25 4.76 -2.56
CA ARG A 42 -10.40 3.39 -3.08
C ARG A 42 -9.24 2.49 -2.67
N ALA A 43 -8.01 3.02 -2.57
CA ALA A 43 -6.85 2.25 -2.16
C ALA A 43 -6.98 1.71 -0.74
N VAL A 44 -7.51 2.51 0.19
CA VAL A 44 -7.67 2.11 1.59
C VAL A 44 -8.95 1.31 1.88
N ASN A 45 -9.97 1.41 1.01
CA ASN A 45 -11.24 0.70 1.22
C ASN A 45 -11.41 -0.57 0.37
N ALA A 46 -10.99 -0.55 -0.89
CA ALA A 46 -11.18 -1.70 -1.77
C ALA A 46 -10.08 -2.74 -1.53
N THR A 47 -10.37 -4.02 -1.79
CA THR A 47 -9.40 -5.14 -1.73
C THR A 47 -8.83 -5.50 -3.10
N THR A 48 -9.25 -4.83 -4.17
CA THR A 48 -8.78 -5.10 -5.54
C THR A 48 -7.26 -4.88 -5.70
N PRO A 49 -6.55 -5.74 -6.46
CA PRO A 49 -5.10 -5.61 -6.68
C PRO A 49 -4.71 -4.35 -7.47
N LYS A 50 -5.65 -3.70 -8.17
CA LYS A 50 -5.41 -2.46 -8.93
C LYS A 50 -4.78 -1.35 -8.08
N PHE A 51 -5.07 -1.31 -6.79
CA PHE A 51 -4.56 -0.26 -5.88
C PHE A 51 -3.35 -0.68 -5.07
N GLU A 52 -2.81 -1.89 -5.26
CA GLU A 52 -1.65 -2.40 -4.51
C GLU A 52 -0.46 -1.43 -4.57
N LYS A 53 -0.08 -0.97 -5.77
CA LYS A 53 1.00 0.00 -5.95
C LYS A 53 0.73 1.34 -5.24
N LEU A 54 -0.53 1.79 -5.19
CA LEU A 54 -0.86 3.02 -4.50
C LEU A 54 -0.80 2.84 -2.97
N ARG A 55 -1.24 1.69 -2.44
CA ARG A 55 -1.09 1.35 -1.02
C ARG A 55 0.39 1.32 -0.61
N GLN A 56 1.25 0.71 -1.44
CA GLN A 56 2.71 0.72 -1.22
C GLN A 56 3.22 2.16 -1.09
N ARG A 57 2.92 3.02 -2.08
CA ARG A 57 3.34 4.43 -2.06
C ARG A 57 2.85 5.18 -0.82
N ILE A 58 1.61 4.93 -0.37
CA ILE A 58 1.06 5.55 0.85
C ILE A 58 1.88 5.13 2.08
N VAL A 59 2.13 3.83 2.25
CA VAL A 59 2.90 3.29 3.38
C VAL A 59 4.34 3.79 3.35
N GLU A 60 5.00 3.76 2.20
CA GLU A 60 6.38 4.23 2.00
C GLU A 60 6.51 5.72 2.37
N HIS A 61 5.57 6.53 1.90
CA HIS A 61 5.53 7.97 2.12
C HIS A 61 5.28 8.34 3.59
N LEU A 62 4.37 7.64 4.27
CA LEU A 62 3.95 8.00 5.63
C LEU A 62 4.76 7.33 6.74
N ARG A 63 5.26 6.11 6.54
CA ARG A 63 6.02 5.36 7.57
C ARG A 63 7.53 5.52 7.46
N GLY A 64 8.03 6.07 6.34
CA GLY A 64 9.47 6.21 6.10
C GLY A 64 10.13 4.85 5.89
N GLY A 65 10.05 4.33 4.66
CA GLY A 65 10.64 3.05 4.29
C GLY A 65 10.39 2.71 2.83
N ARG A 66 10.83 1.52 2.40
CA ARG A 66 10.56 0.97 1.07
C ARG A 66 9.74 -0.31 1.20
N VAL A 67 8.64 -0.40 0.46
CA VAL A 67 7.82 -1.61 0.41
C VAL A 67 8.18 -2.37 -0.85
N GLU A 68 8.85 -3.52 -0.67
CA GLU A 68 9.28 -4.36 -1.79
C GLU A 68 8.27 -5.49 -2.05
N LYS A 69 7.87 -5.65 -3.32
CA LYS A 69 7.03 -6.77 -3.73
C LYS A 69 7.86 -8.05 -3.78
N ARG A 70 7.57 -9.01 -2.90
CA ARG A 70 8.10 -10.37 -3.02
C ARG A 70 7.35 -11.15 -4.08
N VAL A 71 8.09 -11.73 -5.03
CA VAL A 71 7.57 -12.63 -6.05
C VAL A 71 8.12 -14.02 -5.75
N THR A 72 7.24 -14.97 -5.42
CA THR A 72 7.63 -16.37 -5.23
C THR A 72 7.50 -17.10 -6.56
N PHE A 73 8.60 -17.58 -7.12
CA PHE A 73 8.58 -18.43 -8.30
C PHE A 73 8.28 -19.87 -7.87
N VAL A 74 7.15 -20.42 -8.32
CA VAL A 74 6.85 -21.85 -8.16
C VAL A 74 7.26 -22.54 -9.45
N HIS A 75 8.30 -23.37 -9.40
CA HIS A 75 8.68 -24.22 -10.52
C HIS A 75 7.72 -25.42 -10.55
N VAL A 76 6.82 -25.45 -11.53
CA VAL A 76 5.97 -26.62 -11.78
C VAL A 76 6.76 -27.52 -12.73
N GLN A 77 7.27 -28.64 -12.22
CA GLN A 77 7.71 -29.73 -13.09
C GLN A 77 6.45 -30.42 -13.59
N ASP A 78 6.11 -30.23 -14.86
CA ASP A 78 5.21 -31.12 -15.58
C ASP A 78 5.96 -32.46 -15.73
N GLU A 79 5.44 -33.52 -15.11
CA GLU A 79 5.82 -34.91 -15.38
C GLU A 79 5.12 -35.43 -16.64
#